data_AF-A0A7W9V6T9-F1
#
_entry.id   AF-A0A7W9V6T9-F1
#
_cell.length_a   1.000
_cell.length_b   1.000
_cell.length_c   1.000
_cell.angle_alpha   90.00
_cell.angle_beta   90.00
_cell.angle_gamma   90.00
#
_symmetry.space_group_name_H-M   'P 1'
#
loop_
_entity.id
_entity.type
_entity.pdbx_description
1 polymer ?
#
loop_
_entity_poly.entity_id
_entity_poly.type
_entity_poly.pdbx_seq_one_letter_code
_entity_poly.pdbx_strand_id
1 'polypeptide(L)'
;MYTLHPSAELRRHFSERPFQGAAPWDARFLFVGLDANYAPDIERSPIFPELLRYHQDGVDFWRQHRFHHPFLLPGYRGDGRRYHRNFARLGFLPGDAAEVSFVELLHLPTVGRNSLVVSDLDPSHLRMLDMAMRQGRARHVFVSAGVARLLRRLPSFGWLRAQPLIGDGLPQLYADGGRCVHQYLHLSNYGKFEARMQREAHAVAALRQEALGSLV
;
A
#
# COMPACT_ATOMS: atom_id res chain seq x y z
N MET A 1 7.76 -18.62 1.53
CA MET A 1 9.13 -18.23 1.92
C MET A 1 9.40 -16.83 1.43
N TYR A 2 10.00 -16.02 2.31
CA TYR A 2 10.50 -14.70 2.01
C TYR A 2 11.95 -14.56 2.46
N THR A 3 12.63 -13.53 1.98
CA THR A 3 13.97 -13.17 2.45
C THR A 3 13.91 -11.83 3.16
N LEU A 4 14.25 -11.84 4.46
CA LEU A 4 14.33 -10.63 5.28
C LEU A 4 15.42 -9.70 4.75
N HIS A 5 15.13 -8.39 4.74
CA HIS A 5 16.08 -7.40 4.29
C HIS A 5 17.30 -7.29 5.24
N PRO A 6 18.55 -7.19 4.72
CA PRO A 6 19.75 -7.18 5.55
C PRO A 6 19.92 -5.92 6.42
N SER A 7 19.44 -4.77 5.93
CA SER A 7 19.52 -3.47 6.64
C SER A 7 18.95 -3.56 8.05
N ALA A 8 19.79 -3.26 9.05
CA ALA A 8 19.36 -3.19 10.45
C ALA A 8 18.41 -2.00 10.67
N GLU A 9 18.71 -0.86 10.06
CA GLU A 9 17.88 0.36 10.16
C GLU A 9 16.48 0.14 9.60
N LEU A 10 16.35 -0.43 8.39
CA LEU A 10 15.01 -0.72 7.84
C LEU A 10 14.24 -1.72 8.71
N ARG A 11 14.90 -2.77 9.21
CA ARG A 11 14.25 -3.73 10.12
C ARG A 11 13.75 -3.07 11.40
N ARG A 12 14.56 -2.20 12.00
CA ARG A 12 14.18 -1.42 13.18
C ARG A 12 12.96 -0.54 12.89
N HIS A 13 13.00 0.22 11.80
CA HIS A 13 11.88 1.07 11.39
C HIS A 13 10.58 0.29 11.21
N PHE A 14 10.61 -0.85 10.51
CA PHE A 14 9.41 -1.66 10.30
C PHE A 14 8.92 -2.36 11.59
N SER A 15 9.81 -2.66 12.54
CA SER A 15 9.38 -3.18 13.85
C SER A 15 8.63 -2.15 14.69
N GLU A 16 8.98 -0.87 14.55
CA GLU A 16 8.35 0.24 15.28
C GLU A 16 7.11 0.77 14.55
N ARG A 17 7.17 0.84 13.22
CA ARG A 17 6.16 1.44 12.33
C ARG A 17 6.03 0.63 11.04
N PRO A 18 5.27 -0.47 11.03
CA PRO A 18 5.15 -1.40 9.88
C PRO A 18 4.24 -0.86 8.76
N PHE A 19 4.31 0.44 8.47
CA PHE A 19 3.52 1.13 7.47
C PHE A 19 4.26 2.37 6.96
N GLN A 20 3.80 2.94 5.86
CA GLN A 20 4.37 4.12 5.24
C GLN A 20 3.28 5.15 4.92
N GLY A 21 3.64 6.43 4.91
CA GLY A 21 2.68 7.53 4.79
C GLY A 21 1.97 7.81 6.12
N ALA A 22 0.68 8.13 6.06
CA ALA A 22 -0.15 8.38 7.23
C ALA A 22 -0.34 7.11 8.08
N ALA A 23 -0.79 7.27 9.32
CA ALA A 23 -1.16 6.14 10.16
C ALA A 23 -2.36 5.37 9.56
N PRO A 24 -2.34 4.03 9.50
CA PRO A 24 -3.40 3.25 8.85
C PRO A 24 -4.80 3.46 9.45
N TRP A 25 -4.89 3.74 10.75
CA TRP A 25 -6.17 4.00 11.44
C TRP A 25 -6.74 5.40 11.16
N ASP A 26 -5.89 6.35 10.75
CA ASP A 26 -6.30 7.73 10.45
C ASP A 26 -6.57 7.98 8.96
N ALA A 27 -5.98 7.18 8.07
CA ALA A 27 -6.09 7.32 6.63
C ALA A 27 -7.49 6.96 6.09
N ARG A 28 -7.99 7.73 5.12
CA ARG A 28 -9.23 7.42 4.37
C ARG A 28 -9.00 6.44 3.22
N PHE A 29 -7.77 6.39 2.70
CA PHE A 29 -7.34 5.50 1.62
C PHE A 29 -6.21 4.62 2.12
N LEU A 30 -6.46 3.31 2.18
CA LEU A 30 -5.51 2.33 2.66
C LEU A 30 -5.09 1.39 1.53
N PHE A 31 -3.81 1.38 1.20
CA PHE A 31 -3.25 0.45 0.21
C PHE A 31 -2.56 -0.69 0.96
N VAL A 32 -3.07 -1.91 0.79
CA VAL A 32 -2.52 -3.12 1.41
C VAL A 32 -1.75 -3.93 0.38
N GLY A 33 -0.43 -3.92 0.50
CA GLY A 33 0.47 -4.73 -0.32
C GLY A 33 0.87 -6.04 0.35
N LEU A 34 1.76 -6.79 -0.30
CA LEU A 34 2.20 -8.09 0.18
C LEU A 34 3.36 -7.95 1.18
N ASP A 35 4.37 -7.18 0.81
CA ASP A 35 5.62 -6.99 1.52
C ASP A 35 6.34 -5.72 1.02
N ALA A 36 7.08 -5.05 1.91
CA ALA A 36 7.87 -3.88 1.54
C ALA A 36 9.23 -4.34 1.01
N ASN A 37 9.34 -4.41 -0.31
CA ASN A 37 10.52 -4.91 -0.98
C ASN A 37 11.53 -3.80 -1.32
N TYR A 38 12.78 -3.98 -0.90
CA TYR A 38 13.88 -3.07 -1.18
C TYR A 38 15.03 -3.79 -1.87
N ALA A 39 15.87 -3.04 -2.58
CA ALA A 39 17.13 -3.57 -3.10
C ALA A 39 18.05 -3.94 -1.94
N PRO A 40 18.75 -5.09 -1.97
CA PRO A 40 19.56 -5.57 -0.85
C PRO A 40 20.67 -4.60 -0.43
N ASP A 41 21.10 -3.73 -1.35
CA ASP A 41 22.13 -2.71 -1.17
C ASP A 41 21.55 -1.29 -1.08
N ILE A 42 20.25 -1.13 -0.77
CA ILE A 42 19.58 0.18 -0.69
C ILE A 42 20.29 1.17 0.23
N GLU A 43 21.00 0.70 1.25
CA GLU A 43 21.80 1.55 2.15
C GLU A 43 22.91 2.33 1.44
N ARG A 44 23.40 1.81 0.30
CA ARG A 44 24.41 2.47 -0.55
C ARG A 44 23.78 3.46 -1.53
N SER A 45 22.45 3.50 -1.62
CA SER A 45 21.75 4.39 -2.52
C SER A 45 21.85 5.84 -2.03
N PRO A 46 22.04 6.83 -2.92
CA PRO A 46 22.06 8.24 -2.53
C PRO A 46 20.73 8.71 -1.93
N ILE A 47 19.64 7.96 -2.13
CA ILE A 47 18.34 8.28 -1.53
C ILE A 47 18.13 7.68 -0.14
N PHE A 48 19.05 6.87 0.38
CA PHE A 48 18.84 6.15 1.63
C PHE A 48 18.57 7.08 2.83
N PRO A 49 19.26 8.22 3.00
CA PRO A 49 18.91 9.17 4.06
C PRO A 49 17.46 9.68 3.95
N GLU A 50 17.01 10.02 2.75
CA GLU A 50 15.63 10.43 2.48
C GLU A 50 14.62 9.29 2.66
N LEU A 51 15.04 8.05 2.41
CA LEU A 51 14.23 6.87 2.69
C LEU A 51 13.97 6.69 4.19
N LEU A 52 15.00 6.84 5.02
CA LEU A 52 14.85 6.77 6.48
C LEU A 52 13.97 7.92 6.99
N ARG A 53 14.16 9.14 6.46
CA ARG A 53 13.29 10.29 6.78
C ARG A 53 11.83 10.02 6.42
N TYR A 54 11.58 9.47 5.24
CA TYR A 54 10.24 9.07 4.82
C TYR A 54 9.61 8.02 5.74
N HIS A 55 10.37 7.08 6.27
CA HIS A 55 9.87 6.11 7.26
C HIS A 55 9.54 6.76 8.62
N GLN A 56 10.24 7.84 8.99
CA GLN A 56 9.93 8.61 10.20
C GLN A 56 8.64 9.43 10.03
N ASP A 57 8.51 10.14 8.91
CA ASP A 57 7.30 10.91 8.59
C ASP A 57 7.06 10.99 7.07
N GLY A 58 6.27 10.04 6.56
CA GLY A 58 5.93 9.99 5.14
C GLY A 58 4.96 11.11 4.71
N VAL A 59 4.20 11.67 5.65
CA VAL A 59 3.25 12.76 5.37
C VAL A 59 4.01 14.06 5.14
N ASP A 60 4.94 14.38 6.05
CA ASP A 60 5.85 15.52 5.90
C ASP A 60 6.71 15.40 4.63
N PHE A 61 7.30 14.21 4.40
CA PHE A 61 8.07 13.94 3.18
C PHE A 61 7.26 14.27 1.92
N TRP A 62 6.03 13.75 1.81
CA TRP A 62 5.20 13.97 0.63
C TRP A 62 4.85 15.46 0.46
N ARG A 63 4.51 16.15 1.54
CA ARG A 63 4.23 17.59 1.52
C ARG A 63 5.41 18.41 1.02
N GLN A 64 6.62 18.12 1.52
CA GLN A 64 7.83 18.83 1.13
C GLN A 64 8.26 18.52 -0.31
N HIS A 65 8.32 17.25 -0.69
CA HIS A 65 8.87 16.82 -1.99
C HIS A 65 7.86 16.87 -3.13
N ARG A 66 6.58 17.04 -2.81
CA ARG A 66 5.43 17.07 -3.74
C ARG A 66 5.17 15.74 -4.48
N PHE A 67 5.79 14.65 -4.05
CA PHE A 67 5.51 13.28 -4.50
C PHE A 67 5.62 12.33 -3.29
N HIS A 68 4.96 11.18 -3.36
CA HIS A 68 4.68 10.37 -2.16
C HIS A 68 5.84 9.49 -1.67
N HIS A 69 6.85 9.21 -2.49
CA HIS A 69 7.86 8.22 -2.14
C HIS A 69 9.29 8.58 -2.60
N PRO A 70 10.33 8.30 -1.78
CA PRO A 70 11.75 8.51 -2.11
C PRO A 70 12.22 7.85 -3.41
N PHE A 71 11.57 6.79 -3.86
CA PHE A 71 11.91 6.11 -5.14
C PHE A 71 11.68 6.98 -6.38
N LEU A 72 11.02 8.13 -6.23
CA LEU A 72 10.84 9.10 -7.30
C LEU A 72 11.96 10.14 -7.37
N LEU A 73 12.84 10.22 -6.36
CA LEU A 73 13.99 11.13 -6.36
C LEU A 73 14.91 10.89 -7.59
N PRO A 74 15.59 11.93 -8.10
CA PRO A 74 16.45 11.82 -9.28
C PRO A 74 17.60 10.81 -9.14
N GLY A 75 18.06 10.52 -7.92
CA GLY A 75 19.14 9.58 -7.64
C GLY A 75 18.76 8.09 -7.62
N TYR A 76 17.45 7.76 -7.62
CA TYR A 76 17.02 6.36 -7.52
C TYR A 76 16.73 5.72 -8.87
N ARG A 77 17.37 4.57 -9.14
CA ARG A 77 17.19 3.81 -10.39
C ARG A 77 16.74 2.36 -10.18
N GLY A 78 16.44 1.98 -8.94
CA GLY A 78 16.04 0.61 -8.61
C GLY A 78 14.60 0.26 -8.96
N ASP A 79 14.23 -0.97 -8.60
CA ASP A 79 12.88 -1.50 -8.71
C ASP A 79 11.88 -0.70 -7.87
N GLY A 80 10.58 -0.91 -8.09
CA GLY A 80 9.53 -0.15 -7.40
C GLY A 80 9.30 1.27 -7.94
N ARG A 81 10.27 1.91 -8.62
CA ARG A 81 10.08 3.23 -9.27
C ARG A 81 8.86 3.23 -10.21
N ARG A 82 8.59 2.12 -10.91
CA ARG A 82 7.41 1.95 -11.78
C ARG A 82 6.10 2.01 -11.00
N TYR A 83 6.02 1.30 -9.87
CA TYR A 83 4.87 1.34 -8.97
C TYR A 83 4.57 2.79 -8.59
N HIS A 84 5.57 3.52 -8.07
CA HIS A 84 5.36 4.88 -7.59
C HIS A 84 5.03 5.87 -8.71
N ARG A 85 5.60 5.71 -9.91
CA ARG A 85 5.20 6.51 -11.08
C ARG A 85 3.74 6.31 -11.45
N ASN A 86 3.24 5.09 -11.37
CA ASN A 86 1.84 4.79 -11.65
C ASN A 86 0.93 5.23 -10.49
N PHE A 87 1.38 5.12 -9.24
CA PHE A 87 0.66 5.67 -8.09
C PHE A 87 0.46 7.18 -8.20
N ALA A 88 1.48 7.93 -8.64
CA ALA A 88 1.36 9.38 -8.84
C ALA A 88 0.26 9.75 -9.86
N ARG A 89 -0.08 8.85 -10.79
CA ARG A 89 -1.15 9.05 -11.78
C ARG A 89 -2.56 8.83 -11.22
N LEU A 90 -2.68 8.30 -9.99
CA LEU A 90 -3.97 8.19 -9.30
C LEU A 90 -4.51 9.56 -8.84
N GLY A 91 -3.70 10.61 -8.91
CA GLY A 91 -4.14 11.98 -8.65
C GLY A 91 -4.17 12.38 -7.18
N PHE A 92 -3.58 11.59 -6.27
CA PHE A 92 -3.33 12.04 -4.90
C PHE A 92 -2.28 13.15 -4.91
N LEU A 93 -2.59 14.25 -4.21
CA LEU A 93 -1.76 15.45 -4.13
C LEU A 93 -1.07 15.54 -2.76
N PRO A 94 -0.07 16.42 -2.60
CA PRO A 94 0.58 16.62 -1.31
C PRO A 94 -0.38 17.03 -0.18
N GLY A 95 -1.47 17.72 -0.51
CA GLY A 95 -2.55 18.04 0.44
C GLY A 95 -3.30 16.80 0.96
N ASP A 96 -3.30 15.71 0.19
CA ASP A 96 -3.96 14.44 0.54
C ASP A 96 -3.02 13.52 1.35
N ALA A 97 -1.78 13.93 1.65
CA ALA A 97 -0.77 13.03 2.22
C ALA A 97 -1.19 12.40 3.56
N ALA A 98 -1.97 13.12 4.38
CA ALA A 98 -2.50 12.61 5.65
C ALA A 98 -3.69 11.65 5.47
N GLU A 99 -4.25 11.55 4.26
CA GLU A 99 -5.41 10.72 3.96
C GLU A 99 -5.02 9.34 3.38
N VAL A 100 -3.73 9.11 3.12
CA VAL A 100 -3.22 7.93 2.41
C VAL A 100 -2.19 7.18 3.25
N SER A 101 -2.43 5.88 3.42
CA SER A 101 -1.51 4.97 4.10
C SER A 101 -1.18 3.78 3.20
N PHE A 102 0.06 3.31 3.30
CA PHE A 102 0.54 2.07 2.70
C PHE A 102 0.93 1.11 3.82
N VAL A 103 0.39 -0.10 3.80
CA VAL A 103 0.70 -1.12 4.79
C VAL A 103 0.85 -2.45 4.08
N GLU A 104 1.76 -3.29 4.56
CA GLU A 104 2.05 -4.57 3.93
C GLU A 104 1.48 -5.71 4.77
N LEU A 105 1.12 -6.83 4.14
CA LEU A 105 0.65 -7.99 4.89
C LEU A 105 1.76 -8.59 5.77
N LEU A 106 3.00 -8.60 5.26
CA LEU A 106 4.19 -8.86 6.05
C LEU A 106 4.71 -7.56 6.67
N HIS A 107 4.78 -7.52 8.00
CA HIS A 107 5.27 -6.39 8.79
C HIS A 107 6.78 -6.14 8.69
N LEU A 108 7.52 -6.93 7.90
CA LEU A 108 8.97 -6.92 7.81
C LEU A 108 9.41 -6.51 6.38
N PRO A 109 10.53 -5.78 6.25
CA PRO A 109 11.08 -5.43 4.94
C PRO A 109 11.76 -6.66 4.33
N THR A 110 11.67 -6.79 3.01
CA THR A 110 12.17 -7.96 2.27
C THR A 110 13.08 -7.57 1.11
N VAL A 111 13.73 -8.58 0.53
CA VAL A 111 14.47 -8.48 -0.74
C VAL A 111 13.94 -9.48 -1.75
N GLY A 112 13.97 -9.13 -3.03
CA GLY A 112 13.70 -10.06 -4.13
C GLY A 112 12.24 -10.52 -4.24
N ARG A 113 12.00 -11.69 -4.86
CA ARG A 113 10.65 -12.21 -5.04
C ARG A 113 10.25 -13.10 -3.87
N ASN A 114 9.13 -12.78 -3.25
CA ASN A 114 8.62 -13.50 -2.08
C ASN A 114 7.33 -14.25 -2.39
N SER A 115 7.12 -15.38 -1.71
CA SER A 115 5.90 -16.17 -1.81
C SER A 115 5.40 -16.48 -0.40
N LEU A 116 4.67 -15.52 0.17
CA LEU A 116 4.19 -15.61 1.55
C LEU A 116 3.13 -16.70 1.71
N VAL A 117 3.14 -17.33 2.88
CA VAL A 117 2.09 -18.22 3.37
C VAL A 117 1.52 -17.67 4.68
N VAL A 118 0.38 -18.22 5.11
CA VAL A 118 -0.31 -17.76 6.34
C VAL A 118 0.59 -17.83 7.59
N SER A 119 1.44 -18.85 7.69
CA SER A 119 2.36 -19.02 8.82
C SER A 119 3.50 -17.99 8.86
N ASP A 120 3.71 -17.23 7.79
CA ASP A 120 4.70 -16.14 7.76
C ASP A 120 4.15 -14.86 8.44
N LEU A 121 2.86 -14.80 8.74
CA LEU A 121 2.17 -13.57 9.15
C LEU A 121 2.12 -13.44 10.67
N ASP A 122 2.42 -12.25 11.17
CA ASP A 122 2.37 -11.95 12.60
C ASP A 122 0.94 -11.70 13.08
N PRO A 123 0.44 -12.41 14.10
CA PRO A 123 -0.91 -12.25 14.60
C PRO A 123 -1.23 -10.84 15.14
N SER A 124 -0.26 -10.13 15.71
CA SER A 124 -0.47 -8.78 16.25
C SER A 124 -0.60 -7.75 15.14
N HIS A 125 0.23 -7.86 14.11
CA HIS A 125 0.12 -7.06 12.89
C HIS A 125 -1.20 -7.32 12.16
N LEU A 126 -1.65 -8.58 12.07
CA LEU A 126 -2.94 -8.92 11.48
C LEU A 126 -4.13 -8.31 12.23
N ARG A 127 -4.06 -8.22 13.56
CA ARG A 127 -5.08 -7.50 14.35
C ARG A 127 -5.08 -6.01 14.05
N MET A 128 -3.91 -5.39 13.96
CA MET A 128 -3.79 -3.97 13.56
C MET A 128 -4.39 -3.74 12.17
N LEU A 129 -4.07 -4.60 11.20
CA LEU A 129 -4.63 -4.53 9.85
C LEU A 129 -6.17 -4.66 9.85
N ASP A 130 -6.74 -5.65 10.54
CA ASP A 130 -8.20 -5.80 10.62
C ASP A 130 -8.87 -4.56 11.24
N MET A 131 -8.28 -4.02 12.32
CA MET A 131 -8.74 -2.78 12.94
C MET A 131 -8.69 -1.59 11.98
N ALA A 132 -7.56 -1.38 11.29
CA ALA A 132 -7.42 -0.30 10.32
C ALA A 132 -8.44 -0.41 9.17
N MET A 133 -8.69 -1.63 8.68
CA MET A 133 -9.61 -1.88 7.57
C MET A 133 -11.09 -1.75 7.96
N ARG A 134 -11.49 -2.13 9.18
CA ARG A 134 -12.90 -2.21 9.59
C ARG A 134 -13.35 -1.11 10.54
N GLN A 135 -12.46 -0.66 11.40
CA GLN A 135 -12.76 0.22 12.53
C GLN A 135 -12.06 1.57 12.41
N GLY A 136 -11.00 1.66 11.61
CA GLY A 136 -10.32 2.91 11.26
C GLY A 136 -11.16 3.83 10.37
N ARG A 137 -10.54 4.94 9.96
CA ARG A 137 -11.14 5.97 9.10
C ARG A 137 -11.16 5.59 7.61
N ALA A 138 -10.58 4.44 7.25
CA ALA A 138 -10.49 3.99 5.87
C ALA A 138 -11.89 3.83 5.26
N ARG A 139 -12.17 4.60 4.20
CA ARG A 139 -13.37 4.44 3.37
C ARG A 139 -13.10 3.57 2.15
N HIS A 140 -11.87 3.62 1.64
CA HIS A 140 -11.43 2.81 0.52
C HIS A 140 -10.17 2.04 0.91
N VAL A 141 -10.26 0.72 0.91
CA VAL A 141 -9.11 -0.17 1.10
C VAL A 141 -8.81 -0.88 -0.22
N PHE A 142 -7.57 -0.88 -0.66
CA PHE A 142 -7.15 -1.50 -1.92
C PHE A 142 -6.20 -2.66 -1.64
N VAL A 143 -6.60 -3.87 -2.03
CA VAL A 143 -5.79 -5.08 -1.85
C VAL A 143 -5.52 -5.75 -3.20
N SER A 144 -4.33 -6.31 -3.37
CA SER A 144 -4.06 -7.15 -4.55
C SER A 144 -4.75 -8.52 -4.43
N ALA A 145 -4.92 -9.23 -5.54
CA ALA A 145 -5.47 -10.59 -5.53
C ALA A 145 -4.64 -11.55 -4.66
N GLY A 146 -3.31 -11.39 -4.62
CA GLY A 146 -2.41 -12.18 -3.78
C GLY A 146 -2.64 -11.95 -2.29
N VAL A 147 -2.81 -10.69 -1.90
CA VAL A 147 -3.13 -10.28 -0.53
C VAL A 147 -4.51 -10.82 -0.12
N ALA A 148 -5.54 -10.58 -0.95
CA ALA A 148 -6.89 -11.06 -0.69
C ALA A 148 -6.96 -12.58 -0.50
N ARG A 149 -6.19 -13.34 -1.30
CA ARG A 149 -6.09 -14.79 -1.17
C ARG A 149 -5.52 -15.23 0.18
N LEU A 150 -4.50 -14.53 0.70
CA LEU A 150 -3.93 -14.86 2.01
C LEU A 150 -4.86 -14.45 3.15
N LEU A 151 -5.44 -13.24 3.08
CA LEU A 151 -6.39 -12.76 4.08
C LEU A 151 -7.58 -13.71 4.24
N ARG A 152 -8.20 -14.16 3.15
CA ARG A 152 -9.34 -15.10 3.20
C ARG A 152 -9.04 -16.45 3.87
N ARG A 153 -7.78 -16.84 4.01
CA ARG A 153 -7.40 -18.07 4.72
C ARG A 153 -7.34 -17.88 6.24
N LEU A 154 -7.42 -16.63 6.71
CA LEU A 154 -7.40 -16.28 8.12
C LEU A 154 -8.84 -16.12 8.65
N PRO A 155 -9.20 -16.77 9.77
CA PRO A 155 -10.53 -16.61 10.36
C PRO A 155 -10.90 -15.16 10.69
N SER A 156 -9.94 -14.34 11.12
CA SER A 156 -10.15 -12.92 11.42
C SER A 156 -10.59 -12.08 10.22
N PHE A 157 -10.35 -12.57 9.01
CA PHE A 157 -10.73 -11.92 7.75
C PHE A 157 -11.86 -12.67 7.02
N GLY A 158 -12.61 -13.54 7.72
CA GLY A 158 -13.73 -14.29 7.16
C GLY A 158 -14.89 -13.42 6.62
N TRP A 159 -14.85 -12.12 6.90
CA TRP A 159 -15.78 -11.12 6.38
C TRP A 159 -15.46 -10.68 4.93
N LEU A 160 -14.28 -10.99 4.39
CA LEU A 160 -13.94 -10.76 2.99
C LEU A 160 -14.64 -11.79 2.08
N ARG A 161 -15.39 -11.32 1.09
CA ARG A 161 -16.07 -12.20 0.12
C ARG A 161 -15.04 -13.02 -0.65
N ALA A 162 -15.32 -14.32 -0.84
CA ALA A 162 -14.52 -15.20 -1.71
C ALA A 162 -14.61 -14.79 -3.18
N GLN A 163 -15.82 -14.46 -3.63
CA GLN A 163 -16.09 -13.95 -4.98
C GLN A 163 -16.35 -12.43 -4.91
N PRO A 164 -15.52 -11.60 -5.57
CA PRO A 164 -15.76 -10.16 -5.63
C PRO A 164 -17.10 -9.85 -6.30
N LEU A 165 -17.77 -8.80 -5.85
CA LEU A 165 -18.84 -8.18 -6.63
C LEU A 165 -18.19 -7.39 -7.77
N ILE A 166 -18.56 -7.72 -9.01
CA ILE A 166 -18.03 -7.08 -10.21
C ILE A 166 -19.09 -6.10 -10.72
N GLY A 167 -18.74 -4.81 -10.72
CA GLY A 167 -19.50 -3.75 -11.40
C GLY A 167 -18.61 -3.02 -12.41
N ASP A 168 -19.03 -1.85 -12.86
CA ASP A 168 -18.30 -1.05 -13.86
C ASP A 168 -16.97 -0.45 -13.33
N GLY A 169 -16.69 -0.59 -12.02
CA GLY A 169 -15.51 -0.09 -11.35
C GLY A 169 -14.55 -1.19 -10.85
N LEU A 170 -14.02 -0.99 -9.64
CA LEU A 170 -13.14 -1.96 -9.00
C LEU A 170 -13.96 -3.14 -8.43
N PRO A 171 -13.50 -4.39 -8.58
CA PRO A 171 -14.13 -5.53 -7.92
C PRO A 171 -14.14 -5.34 -6.39
N GLN A 172 -15.31 -5.50 -5.76
CA GLN A 172 -15.49 -5.25 -4.32
C GLN A 172 -15.48 -6.56 -3.54
N LEU A 173 -14.60 -6.65 -2.53
CA LEU A 173 -14.50 -7.78 -1.61
C LEU A 173 -15.35 -7.60 -0.36
N TYR A 174 -15.65 -6.36 -0.02
CA TYR A 174 -16.49 -6.00 1.12
C TYR A 174 -17.03 -4.59 0.88
N ALA A 175 -18.24 -4.34 1.34
CA ALA A 175 -18.80 -3.01 1.41
C ALA A 175 -19.77 -2.93 2.59
N ASP A 176 -19.73 -1.82 3.32
CA ASP A 176 -20.77 -1.36 4.22
C ASP A 176 -21.12 0.09 3.86
N GLY A 177 -22.15 0.66 4.50
CA GLY A 177 -22.64 2.01 4.18
C GLY A 177 -21.62 3.16 4.30
N GLY A 178 -20.37 2.91 4.72
CA GLY A 178 -19.31 3.93 4.73
C GLY A 178 -17.93 3.44 4.26
N ARG A 179 -17.74 2.16 3.96
CA ARG A 179 -16.43 1.58 3.62
C ARG A 179 -16.53 0.56 2.51
N CYS A 180 -15.48 0.46 1.72
CA CYS A 180 -15.36 -0.55 0.69
C CYS A 180 -13.92 -1.08 0.57
N VAL A 181 -13.80 -2.40 0.52
CA VAL A 181 -12.55 -3.09 0.22
C VAL A 181 -12.57 -3.51 -1.24
N HIS A 182 -11.67 -2.94 -2.02
CA HIS A 182 -11.51 -3.13 -3.45
C HIS A 182 -10.36 -4.10 -3.71
N GLN A 183 -10.57 -5.02 -4.64
CA GLN A 183 -9.47 -5.76 -5.25
C GLN A 183 -8.95 -4.98 -6.45
N TYR A 184 -7.65 -4.73 -6.53
CA TYR A 184 -7.03 -4.03 -7.65
C TYR A 184 -5.73 -4.70 -8.11
N LEU A 185 -5.31 -4.39 -9.32
CA LEU A 185 -4.05 -4.81 -9.91
C LEU A 185 -2.90 -3.97 -9.37
N HIS A 186 -1.85 -4.67 -8.96
CA HIS A 186 -0.60 -4.04 -8.54
C HIS A 186 -0.10 -3.06 -9.61
N LEU A 187 0.31 -1.86 -9.20
CA LEU A 187 0.67 -0.76 -10.12
C LEU A 187 2.00 -0.97 -10.85
N SER A 188 2.67 -2.11 -10.65
CA SER A 188 3.80 -2.55 -11.47
C SER A 188 3.45 -3.56 -12.55
N ASN A 189 2.16 -3.86 -12.80
CA ASN A 189 1.74 -4.76 -13.88
C ASN A 189 1.99 -4.16 -15.28
N TYR A 190 2.36 -4.99 -16.25
CA TYR A 190 2.63 -4.60 -17.65
C TYR A 190 2.13 -5.66 -18.64
N GLY A 191 2.23 -5.37 -19.93
CA GLY A 191 1.85 -6.29 -21.00
C GLY A 191 0.35 -6.54 -20.99
N LYS A 192 -0.07 -7.81 -21.00
CA LYS A 192 -1.50 -8.18 -21.10
C LYS A 192 -2.40 -7.64 -19.99
N PHE A 193 -1.83 -7.22 -18.85
CA PHE A 193 -2.58 -6.67 -17.72
C PHE A 193 -2.56 -5.13 -17.65
N GLU A 194 -1.82 -4.46 -18.53
CA GLU A 194 -1.61 -3.01 -18.46
C GLU A 194 -2.89 -2.21 -18.68
N ALA A 195 -3.67 -2.53 -19.72
CA ALA A 195 -4.93 -1.84 -20.00
C ALA A 195 -5.93 -1.98 -18.83
N ARG A 196 -5.97 -3.14 -18.19
CA ARG A 196 -6.81 -3.35 -17.00
C ARG A 196 -6.30 -2.55 -15.81
N MET A 197 -5.00 -2.57 -15.54
CA MET A 197 -4.38 -1.79 -14.46
C MET A 197 -4.66 -0.28 -14.64
N GLN A 198 -4.59 0.22 -15.88
CA GLN A 198 -4.91 1.62 -16.17
C GLN A 198 -6.39 1.92 -15.91
N ARG A 199 -7.35 1.07 -16.33
CA ARG A 199 -8.77 1.28 -15.99
C ARG A 199 -9.03 1.30 -14.50
N GLU A 200 -8.45 0.35 -13.76
CA GLU A 200 -8.57 0.29 -12.30
C GLU A 200 -7.95 1.52 -11.63
N ALA A 201 -6.82 2.03 -12.15
CA ALA A 201 -6.21 3.28 -11.69
C ALA A 201 -7.12 4.51 -11.88
N HIS A 202 -7.84 4.60 -13.00
CA HIS A 202 -8.84 5.66 -13.20
C HIS A 202 -10.01 5.54 -12.22
N ALA A 203 -10.46 4.32 -11.91
CA ALA A 203 -11.50 4.10 -10.91
C ALA A 203 -11.03 4.55 -9.51
N VAL A 204 -9.79 4.28 -9.12
CA VAL A 204 -9.22 4.81 -7.87
C VAL A 204 -9.19 6.34 -7.86
N ALA A 205 -8.80 6.97 -8.98
CA ALA A 205 -8.79 8.43 -9.09
C ALA A 205 -10.20 9.04 -8.95
N ALA A 206 -11.23 8.38 -9.51
CA ALA A 206 -12.61 8.79 -9.35
C ALA A 206 -13.08 8.73 -7.88
N LEU A 207 -12.74 7.64 -7.17
CA LEU A 207 -13.02 7.52 -5.72
C LEU A 207 -12.30 8.60 -4.91
N ARG A 208 -11.06 8.95 -5.29
CA ARG A 208 -10.34 10.08 -4.68
C ARG A 208 -11.09 11.39 -4.86
N GLN A 209 -11.60 11.67 -6.07
CA GLN A 209 -12.38 12.87 -6.34
C GLN A 209 -13.70 12.89 -5.57
N GLU A 210 -14.40 11.78 -5.47
CA GLU A 210 -15.64 11.71 -4.68
C GLU A 210 -15.38 11.96 -3.18
N ALA A 211 -14.33 11.35 -2.63
CA ALA A 211 -14.09 11.43 -1.19
C ALA A 211 -13.43 12.75 -0.77
N LEU A 212 -12.50 13.29 -1.56
CA LEU A 212 -11.70 14.47 -1.23
C LEU A 212 -12.10 15.73 -2.02
N GLY A 213 -12.87 15.56 -3.11
CA GLY A 213 -13.38 16.65 -3.92
C GLY A 213 -14.66 17.22 -3.33
N SER A 214 -14.52 18.07 -2.32
CA SER A 214 -15.48 19.11 -1.95
C SER A 214 -14.76 20.18 -1.14
N LEU A 215 -14.22 21.17 -1.86
CA LEU A 215 -14.04 22.58 -1.48
C LEU A 215 -13.41 23.33 -2.68
N VAL A 216 -14.26 23.62 -3.68
CA VAL A 216 -14.24 24.88 -4.43
C VAL A 216 -15.67 25.35 -4.50
#